data_AF-A0A5C6PGP6-F1
#
_entry.id   AF-A0A5C6PGP6-F1
#
_cell.length_a   1.000
_cell.length_b   1.000
_cell.length_c   1.000
_cell.angle_alpha   90.00
_cell.angle_beta   90.00
_cell.angle_gamma   90.00
#
_symmetry.space_group_name_H-M   'P 1'
#
loop_
_entity.id
_entity.type
_entity.pdbx_description
1 polymer ?
#
loop_
_entity_poly.entity_id
_entity_poly.type
_entity_poly.pdbx_seq_one_letter_code
_entity_poly.pdbx_strand_id
1 'polypeptide(L)' 'MVTQHSPSPFCAPVLVFVPQVCIVQKRDTEKMYAMKYMNKQQCIERDEVRNVFRELEILQEIEHVFLVNLW' A
#
# COMPACT_ATOMS: atom_id res chain seq x y z
N MET A 1 -33.92 0.40 22.33
CA MET A 1 -34.10 -0.68 21.35
C MET A 1 -34.71 -0.07 20.10
N VAL A 2 -33.87 0.33 19.14
CA VAL A 2 -34.29 0.90 17.86
C VAL A 2 -33.56 0.12 16.77
N THR A 3 -34.38 -0.67 16.07
CA THR A 3 -34.28 -1.26 14.73
C THR A 3 -32.92 -1.40 14.05
N GLN A 4 -32.60 -2.67 13.79
CA GLN A 4 -31.61 -3.16 12.82
C GLN A 4 -31.83 -2.50 11.46
N HIS A 5 -30.87 -1.68 11.02
CA HIS A 5 -30.72 -1.33 9.62
C HIS A 5 -29.84 -2.40 8.97
N SER A 6 -30.49 -3.30 8.23
CA SER A 6 -29.84 -4.26 7.34
C SER A 6 -28.99 -3.53 6.30
N PRO A 7 -27.69 -3.85 6.15
CA PRO A 7 -26.91 -3.32 5.05
C PRO A 7 -27.34 -4.02 3.75
N SER A 8 -27.75 -3.21 2.78
CA SER A 8 -28.14 -3.61 1.43
C SER A 8 -26.96 -4.24 0.66
N PRO A 9 -27.19 -5.26 -0.18
CA PRO A 9 -26.13 -5.96 -0.91
C PRO A 9 -25.69 -5.25 -2.22
N PHE A 10 -25.93 -3.94 -2.35
CA PHE A 10 -25.79 -3.21 -3.63
C PHE A 10 -24.60 -2.25 -3.70
N CYS A 11 -23.64 -2.31 -2.77
CA CYS A 11 -22.34 -1.69 -2.96
C CYS A 11 -21.40 -2.74 -3.53
N ALA A 12 -21.21 -2.70 -4.86
CA ALA A 12 -20.22 -3.51 -5.56
C ALA A 12 -18.88 -3.52 -4.79
N PRO A 13 -18.15 -4.65 -4.77
CA PRO A 13 -16.85 -4.74 -4.12
C PRO A 13 -15.86 -3.91 -4.93
N VAL A 14 -15.80 -2.60 -4.67
CA VAL A 14 -14.57 -1.85 -4.89
C VAL A 14 -13.61 -2.42 -3.85
N LEU A 15 -12.97 -3.54 -4.19
CA LEU A 15 -11.86 -4.11 -3.44
C LEU A 15 -10.90 -2.94 -3.22
N VAL A 16 -10.88 -2.44 -1.99
CA VAL A 16 -10.00 -1.37 -1.57
C VAL A 16 -8.60 -1.99 -1.61
N PHE A 17 -7.85 -1.70 -2.69
CA PHE A 17 -6.44 -2.06 -2.81
C PHE A 17 -5.66 -1.16 -1.86
N VAL A 18 -5.76 -1.43 -0.56
CA VAL A 18 -4.92 -0.78 0.45
C VAL A 18 -3.70 -1.66 0.65
N PRO A 19 -2.51 -1.24 0.17
CA PRO A 19 -1.29 -1.97 0.42
C PRO A 19 -1.05 -2.04 1.93
N GLN A 20 -0.77 -3.24 2.41
CA GLN A 20 -0.50 -3.45 3.83
C GLN A 20 0.89 -2.92 4.16
N VAL A 21 1.00 -2.10 5.20
CA VAL A 21 2.29 -1.61 5.70
C VAL A 21 2.60 -2.30 7.01
N CYS A 22 3.80 -2.86 7.12
CA CYS A 22 4.30 -3.50 8.33
C CYS A 22 5.61 -2.86 8.75
N ILE A 23 5.85 -2.77 10.05
CA ILE A 23 7.16 -2.36 10.58
C ILE A 23 8.08 -3.58 10.57
N VAL A 24 9.23 -3.47 9.93
CA VAL A 24 10.22 -4.55 9.79
C VAL A 24 11.57 -4.12 10.33
N GLN A 25 12.35 -5.07 10.85
CA GLN A 25 13.71 -4.81 11.32
C GLN A 25 14.72 -5.43 10.33
N LYS A 26 15.63 -4.62 9.79
CA LYS A 26 16.73 -5.14 8.95
C LYS A 26 17.75 -5.83 9.85
N ARG A 27 17.98 -7.13 9.64
CA ARG A 27 18.84 -7.96 10.50
C ARG A 27 20.29 -7.49 10.59
N ASP A 28 20.83 -6.94 9.50
CA ASP A 28 22.25 -6.55 9.49
C ASP A 28 22.53 -5.26 10.26
N THR A 29 21.55 -4.35 10.31
CA THR A 29 21.73 -3.00 10.87
C THR A 29 20.87 -2.74 12.09
N GLU A 30 20.00 -3.69 12.44
CA GLU A 30 18.95 -3.60 13.49
C GLU A 30 17.99 -2.40 13.36
N LYS A 31 18.12 -1.60 12.29
CA LYS A 31 17.23 -0.48 11.96
C LYS A 31 15.82 -0.95 11.58
N MET A 32 14.84 -0.19 12.04
CA MET A 32 13.42 -0.40 11.74
C MET A 32 13.04 0.36 10.48
N TYR A 33 12.22 -0.27 9.63
CA TYR A 33 11.72 0.28 8.37
C TYR A 33 10.22 0.02 8.25
N ALA A 34 9.52 0.83 7.45
CA ALA A 34 8.15 0.56 7.05
C ALA A 34 8.16 -0.17 5.70
N MET A 35 7.68 -1.41 5.67
CA MET A 35 7.58 -2.22 4.46
C MET A 35 6.15 -2.22 3.93
N LYS A 36 5.97 -1.71 2.71
CA LYS A 36 4.70 -1.71 1.99
C LYS A 36 4.59 -2.95 1.11
N TYR A 37 3.65 -3.85 1.42
CA TYR A 37 3.36 -5.03 0.63
C TYR A 37 2.42 -4.69 -0.53
N MET A 38 2.85 -5.04 -1.75
CA MET A 38 2.05 -4.90 -2.96
C MET A 38 1.84 -6.27 -3.62
N ASN A 39 0.58 -6.61 -3.90
CA ASN A 39 0.23 -7.85 -4.57
C ASN A 39 0.34 -7.70 -6.09
N LYS A 40 1.32 -8.39 -6.71
CA LYS A 40 1.61 -8.29 -8.14
C LYS A 40 0.43 -8.69 -9.03
N GLN A 41 -0.33 -9.73 -8.67
CA GLN A 41 -1.47 -10.18 -9.49
C GLN A 41 -2.57 -9.13 -9.53
N GLN A 42 -2.91 -8.56 -8.37
CA GLN A 42 -3.92 -7.51 -8.27
C GLN A 42 -3.50 -6.22 -8.98
N CYS A 43 -2.21 -5.87 -8.95
CA CYS A 43 -1.69 -4.73 -9.71
C CYS A 43 -1.87 -4.93 -11.22
N ILE A 44 -1.64 -6.15 -11.72
CA ILE A 44 -1.80 -6.48 -13.15
C ILE A 44 -3.28 -6.46 -13.56
N GLU A 45 -4.16 -7.07 -12.76
CA GLU A 45 -5.60 -7.11 -13.03
C GLU A 45 -6.25 -5.72 -13.13
N ARG A 46 -5.67 -4.72 -12.45
CA ARG A 46 -6.20 -3.35 -12.39
C ARG A 46 -5.44 -2.35 -13.25
N ASP A 47 -4.43 -2.79 -14.01
CA ASP A 47 -3.53 -1.91 -14.79
C ASP A 47 -2.83 -0.83 -13.94
N GLU A 48 -2.67 -1.09 -12.64
CA GLU A 48 -2.01 -0.18 -11.67
C GLU A 48 -0.49 -0.29 -11.72
N VAL A 49 0.04 -1.19 -12.54
CA VAL A 49 1.48 -1.45 -12.71
C VAL A 49 2.22 -0.15 -13.03
N ARG A 50 1.65 0.71 -13.87
CA ARG A 50 2.23 2.01 -14.23
C ARG A 50 2.34 2.97 -13.03
N ASN A 51 1.34 2.96 -12.16
CA ASN A 51 1.33 3.81 -10.96
C ASN A 51 2.37 3.33 -9.96
N VAL A 52 2.53 2.01 -9.81
CA VAL A 52 3.57 1.39 -8.98
C VAL A 52 4.97 1.77 -9.48
N PHE A 53 5.21 1.68 -10.79
CA PHE A 53 6.51 2.08 -11.35
C PHE A 53 6.79 3.56 -11.17
N ARG A 54 5.80 4.43 -11.40
CA ARG A 54 5.94 5.87 -11.18
C ARG A 54 6.25 6.20 -9.72
N GLU A 55 5.58 5.55 -8.77
CA GLU A 55 5.86 5.72 -7.34
C GLU A 55 7.32 5.32 -7.02
N LEU A 56 7.79 4.19 -7.57
CA LEU A 56 9.17 3.73 -7.39
C LEU A 56 10.19 4.67 -8.04
N GLU A 57 9.93 5.22 -9.23
CA GLU A 57 10.82 6.18 -9.89
C GLU A 57 10.95 7.45 -9.04
N ILE A 58 9.83 8.02 -8.60
CA ILE A 58 9.80 9.24 -7.77
C ILE A 58 10.55 9.01 -6.45
N LEU A 59 10.30 7.89 -5.77
CA LEU A 59 10.94 7.59 -4.49
C LEU A 59 12.44 7.24 -4.62
N GLN A 60 12.90 6.83 -5.80
CA GLN A 60 14.34 6.64 -6.07
C GLN A 60 15.06 7.95 -6.35
N GLU A 61 14.39 8.93 -6.96
CA GLU A 61 14.98 10.23 -7.30
C GLU A 61 14.99 11.21 -6.13
N ILE A 62 14.16 10.98 -5.10
CA ILE A 62 13.99 11.89 -3.97
C ILE A 62 14.62 11.31 -2.71
N GLU A 63 15.65 11.98 -2.20
CA GLU A 63 16.19 11.75 -0.86
C GLU A 63 16.09 13.05 -0.04
N HIS A 64 15.23 13.06 0.98
CA HIS A 64 15.03 14.25 1.82
C HIS A 64 14.74 13.88 3.27
N VAL A 65 15.21 14.70 4.22
CA VAL A 65 15.06 14.46 5.67
C VAL A 65 13.59 14.50 6.15
N PHE A 66 12.72 15.20 5.41
CA PHE A 66 11.28 15.30 5.71
C PHE A 66 10.40 14.32 4.91
N LEU A 67 10.98 13.52 4.02
CA LEU A 67 10.25 12.56 3.18
C LEU A 67 10.66 11.13 3.54
N VAL A 68 9.75 10.19 3.29
CA VAL A 68 10.03 8.77 3.47
C VAL A 68 10.85 8.31 2.27
N ASN A 69 12.16 8.16 2.49
CA ASN A 69 13.07 7.71 1.45
C ASN A 69 12.90 6.19 1.21
N LEU A 70 13.19 5.74 -0.01
CA LEU A 70 13.25 4.32 -0.34
C LEU A 70 14.59 3.73 0.16
N TRP A 71 14.54 2.62 0.92
CA TRP A 71 15.70 1.94 1.50
C TRP A 71 15.70 0.44 1.20
#